data_AF-A0A1V4ZSM8-F1
#
_entry.id   AF-A0A1V4ZSM8-F1
#
_cell.length_a   1.000
_cell.length_b   1.000
_cell.length_c   1.000
_cell.angle_alpha   90.00
_cell.angle_beta   90.00
_cell.angle_gamma   90.00
#
_symmetry.space_group_name_H-M   'P 1'
#
loop_
_entity.id
_entity.type
_entity.pdbx_description
1 polymer ?
#
loop_
_entity_poly.entity_id
_entity_poly.type
_entity_poly.pdbx_seq_one_letter_code
_entity_poly.pdbx_strand_id
1 'polypeptide(L)'
;MRSEGLRQLLDLMPVLVVFVDGRGSPGWANRVFRDLFRIKDNAAIREGIATFFPGLHDDILTLITEVLESGMSKKGIVTAVDIPDAGTKTLKMDILPCANTPGEPGWVILFAIDITEQSELERLKKNAFEQIEKNIEQFATLGDHIRNPVAVITGLCDLLEDRKTADKLLAQAREIDRIVTLIDQGWIESEKVRNVIKKYYDVGVSGTHELVARAIHEEYLLHQKAAGHSPETNSSMRPWAELSRSLQESNLRQADDIWKKLNLIHCGIALMVDNKPAQFEFSTDEIELLATYEHERWMQEQIRRGWTYGSVVNVRERTHNCLVPWRELTEEQREKDRNTIRTLPSVLAKVRLKIVRFQ
;
A
#
# COMPACT_ATOMS: atom_id res chain seq x y z
N MET A 1 -29.85 13.79 18.08
CA MET A 1 -28.95 14.75 18.80
C MET A 1 -29.16 14.82 20.34
N ARG A 2 -29.93 13.92 20.99
CA ARG A 2 -30.31 14.03 22.42
C ARG A 2 -29.53 13.16 23.42
N SER A 3 -28.60 12.29 23.01
CA SER A 3 -27.86 11.47 23.98
C SER A 3 -26.59 12.18 24.44
N GLU A 4 -26.64 12.72 25.65
CA GLU A 4 -25.46 13.16 26.43
C GLU A 4 -24.32 12.11 26.33
N GLY A 5 -24.69 10.82 26.35
CA GLY A 5 -23.76 9.69 26.21
C GLY A 5 -22.98 9.65 24.89
N LEU A 6 -23.57 10.05 23.75
CA LEU A 6 -22.82 10.10 22.48
C LEU A 6 -21.78 11.22 22.51
N ARG A 7 -22.12 12.37 23.09
CA ARG A 7 -21.17 13.48 23.24
C ARG A 7 -20.02 13.10 24.16
N GLN A 8 -20.30 12.43 25.27
CA GLN A 8 -19.26 11.91 26.17
C GLN A 8 -18.32 10.94 25.47
N LEU A 9 -18.84 10.02 24.64
CA LEU A 9 -17.99 9.10 23.87
C LEU A 9 -17.12 9.84 22.84
N LEU A 10 -17.69 10.81 22.11
CA LEU A 10 -16.95 11.60 21.12
C LEU A 10 -15.90 12.53 21.79
N ASP A 11 -16.14 12.96 23.03
CA ASP A 11 -15.20 13.79 23.81
C ASP A 11 -13.94 13.03 24.24
N LEU A 12 -14.03 11.71 24.37
CA LEU A 12 -12.91 10.82 24.70
C LEU A 12 -12.06 10.43 23.48
N MET A 13 -12.53 10.68 22.26
CA MET A 13 -11.79 10.28 21.07
C MET A 13 -10.56 11.18 20.85
N PRO A 14 -9.38 10.61 20.50
CA PRO A 14 -8.15 11.36 20.25
C PRO A 14 -8.12 11.97 18.84
N VAL A 15 -9.26 12.44 18.34
CA VAL A 15 -9.41 13.05 17.01
C VAL A 15 -10.19 14.35 17.16
N LEU A 16 -10.03 15.27 16.23
CA LEU A 16 -10.81 16.50 16.19
C LEU A 16 -12.24 16.16 15.76
N VAL A 17 -13.23 16.59 16.54
CA VAL A 17 -14.64 16.40 16.21
C VAL A 17 -15.37 17.72 16.36
N VAL A 18 -16.09 18.12 15.30
CA VAL A 18 -16.97 19.30 15.34
C VAL A 18 -18.26 19.02 14.59
N PHE A 19 -19.39 19.40 15.20
CA PHE A 19 -20.71 19.38 14.59
C PHE A 19 -21.00 20.75 14.01
N VAL A 20 -21.41 20.77 12.75
CA VAL A 20 -21.61 22.00 11.99
C VAL A 20 -22.97 21.96 11.32
N ASP A 21 -23.70 23.06 11.36
CA ASP A 21 -24.94 23.19 10.59
C ASP A 21 -24.66 23.45 9.10
N GLY A 22 -25.71 23.41 8.28
CA GLY A 22 -25.61 23.70 6.84
C GLY A 22 -25.17 25.12 6.47
N ARG A 23 -24.99 26.02 7.45
CA ARG A 23 -24.43 27.37 7.25
C ARG A 23 -22.97 27.47 7.71
N GLY A 24 -22.35 26.36 8.09
CA GLY A 24 -20.99 26.36 8.62
C GLY A 24 -20.90 26.81 10.07
N SER A 25 -22.00 26.94 10.81
CA SER A 25 -21.96 27.33 12.22
C SER A 25 -21.77 26.11 13.10
N PRO A 26 -20.69 26.02 13.90
CA PRO A 26 -20.46 24.86 14.71
C PRO A 26 -21.32 24.90 16.00
N GLY A 27 -21.99 23.79 16.28
CA GLY A 27 -22.93 23.65 17.40
C GLY A 27 -22.35 22.93 18.61
N TRP A 28 -21.30 22.12 18.39
CA TRP A 28 -20.57 21.42 19.44
C TRP A 28 -19.22 20.97 18.87
N ALA A 29 -18.17 21.01 19.69
CA ALA A 29 -16.88 20.42 19.36
C ALA A 29 -16.41 19.56 20.53
N ASN A 30 -15.51 18.61 20.29
CA ASN A 30 -14.94 17.81 21.36
C ASN A 30 -13.76 18.51 22.05
N ARG A 31 -13.28 17.94 23.16
CA ARG A 31 -12.15 18.47 23.94
C ARG A 31 -10.91 18.66 23.07
N VAL A 32 -10.55 17.69 22.23
CA VAL A 32 -9.37 17.79 21.36
C VAL A 32 -9.46 19.00 20.43
N PHE A 33 -10.63 19.25 19.83
CA PHE A 33 -10.86 20.43 18.99
C PHE A 33 -10.78 21.74 19.80
N ARG A 34 -11.43 21.78 20.96
CA ARG A 34 -11.39 22.97 21.82
C ARG A 34 -9.98 23.27 22.31
N ASP A 35 -9.21 22.26 22.70
CA ASP A 35 -7.85 22.42 23.19
C ASP A 35 -6.93 22.92 22.07
N LEU A 36 -7.05 22.34 20.87
CA LEU A 36 -6.23 22.70 19.72
C LEU A 36 -6.46 24.15 19.27
N PHE A 37 -7.73 24.61 19.25
CA PHE A 37 -8.09 25.98 18.86
C PHE A 37 -8.26 26.93 20.07
N ARG A 38 -7.90 26.50 21.28
CA ARG A 38 -8.00 27.25 22.55
C ARG A 38 -9.37 27.87 22.84
N ILE A 39 -10.42 27.12 22.53
CA ILE A 39 -11.81 27.53 22.72
C ILE A 39 -12.20 27.30 24.18
N LYS A 40 -12.27 28.39 24.96
CA LYS A 40 -12.60 28.35 26.41
C LYS A 40 -14.08 28.16 26.71
N ASP A 41 -14.97 28.55 25.79
CA ASP A 41 -16.42 28.44 25.94
C ASP A 41 -17.05 28.04 24.59
N ASN A 42 -18.09 27.20 24.62
CA ASN A 42 -18.86 26.81 23.44
C ASN A 42 -19.55 28.03 22.78
N ALA A 43 -19.70 29.15 23.48
CA ALA A 43 -20.18 30.40 22.89
C ALA A 43 -19.23 30.96 21.79
N ALA A 44 -17.92 30.75 21.93
CA ALA A 44 -16.90 31.19 20.96
C ALA A 44 -16.83 30.30 19.70
N ILE A 45 -17.47 29.13 19.72
CA ILE A 45 -17.58 28.24 18.56
C ILE A 45 -18.47 28.86 17.47
N ARG A 46 -19.38 29.79 17.83
CA ARG A 46 -20.38 30.35 16.91
C ARG A 46 -19.85 31.36 15.90
N GLU A 47 -18.55 31.67 15.90
CA GLU A 47 -17.93 32.55 14.89
C GLU A 47 -17.87 31.93 13.49
N GLY A 48 -18.42 30.72 13.32
CA GLY A 48 -18.44 29.99 12.06
C GLY A 48 -17.18 29.15 11.91
N ILE A 49 -17.30 27.99 11.26
CA ILE A 49 -16.17 27.08 11.08
C ILE A 49 -15.05 27.74 10.23
N ALA A 50 -15.43 28.73 9.43
CA ALA A 50 -14.57 29.63 8.68
C ALA A 50 -13.39 30.19 9.49
N THR A 51 -13.64 30.57 10.75
CA THR A 51 -12.64 31.20 11.61
C THR A 51 -11.52 30.25 12.01
N PHE A 52 -11.81 28.95 12.02
CA PHE A 52 -10.83 27.89 12.31
C PHE A 52 -10.12 27.40 11.03
N PHE A 53 -10.70 27.65 9.85
CA PHE A 53 -10.19 27.21 8.56
C PHE A 53 -10.27 28.33 7.51
N PRO A 54 -9.59 29.47 7.71
CA PRO A 54 -9.77 30.66 6.87
C PRO A 54 -9.41 30.44 5.39
N GLY A 55 -8.40 29.61 5.11
CA GLY A 55 -8.01 29.23 3.74
C GLY A 55 -8.93 28.22 3.05
N LEU A 56 -9.92 27.67 3.77
CA LEU A 56 -10.85 26.64 3.27
C LEU A 56 -12.32 27.04 3.39
N HIS A 57 -12.60 28.32 3.64
CA HIS A 57 -13.94 28.79 3.94
C HIS A 57 -14.98 28.35 2.89
N ASP A 58 -14.74 28.71 1.63
CA ASP A 58 -15.68 28.46 0.53
C ASP A 58 -15.73 26.96 0.17
N ASP A 59 -14.57 26.27 0.26
CA ASP A 59 -14.45 24.84 -0.05
C ASP A 59 -15.18 23.97 0.99
N ILE A 60 -15.01 24.26 2.29
CA ILE A 60 -15.69 23.52 3.36
C ILE A 60 -17.20 23.74 3.28
N LEU A 61 -17.67 24.97 3.07
CA LEU A 61 -19.11 25.22 2.95
C LEU A 61 -19.72 24.50 1.76
N THR A 62 -19.03 24.47 0.62
CA THR A 62 -19.44 23.72 -0.57
C THR A 62 -19.52 22.23 -0.25
N LEU A 63 -18.50 21.66 0.38
CA LEU A 63 -18.46 20.25 0.77
C LEU A 63 -19.55 19.88 1.78
N ILE A 64 -19.83 20.74 2.77
CA ILE A 64 -20.91 20.55 3.73
C ILE A 64 -22.25 20.51 2.99
N THR A 65 -22.47 21.46 2.06
CA THR A 65 -23.70 21.53 1.26
C THR A 65 -23.87 20.27 0.41
N GLU A 66 -22.83 19.83 -0.29
CA GLU A 66 -22.85 18.59 -1.08
C GLU A 66 -23.18 17.36 -0.23
N VAL A 67 -22.60 17.25 0.98
CA VAL A 67 -22.85 16.12 1.89
C VAL A 67 -24.30 16.12 2.37
N LEU A 68 -24.86 17.29 2.69
CA LEU A 68 -26.25 17.43 3.13
C LEU A 68 -27.25 17.14 2.00
N GLU A 69 -26.97 17.60 0.78
CA GLU A 69 -27.84 17.37 -0.38
C GLU A 69 -27.79 15.92 -0.86
N SER A 70 -26.59 15.33 -0.94
CA SER A 70 -26.42 13.96 -1.41
C SER A 70 -26.71 12.90 -0.34
N GLY A 71 -26.64 13.26 0.94
CA GLY A 71 -26.68 12.31 2.05
C GLY A 71 -25.49 11.35 2.08
N MET A 72 -24.43 11.60 1.30
CA MET A 72 -23.23 10.76 1.24
C MET A 72 -22.06 11.44 1.95
N SER A 73 -21.25 10.67 2.68
CA SER A 73 -20.04 11.19 3.34
C SER A 73 -18.95 11.54 2.33
N LYS A 74 -18.22 12.63 2.57
CA LYS A 74 -16.94 12.95 1.91
C LYS A 74 -15.80 12.59 2.84
N LYS A 75 -14.80 11.85 2.35
CA LYS A 75 -13.71 11.33 3.18
C LYS A 75 -12.34 11.65 2.59
N GLY A 76 -11.34 11.75 3.46
CA GLY A 76 -9.93 11.86 3.09
C GLY A 76 -9.53 13.24 2.53
N ILE A 77 -10.24 14.29 2.90
CA ILE A 77 -9.90 15.66 2.50
C ILE A 77 -8.66 16.07 3.29
N VAL A 78 -7.56 16.40 2.62
CA VAL A 78 -6.30 16.82 3.27
C VAL A 78 -6.11 18.31 3.11
N THR A 79 -5.79 19.01 4.19
CA THR A 79 -5.54 20.44 4.14
C THR A 79 -4.53 20.92 5.18
N ALA A 80 -3.82 22.00 4.86
CA ALA A 80 -2.99 22.73 5.80
C ALA A 80 -3.83 23.80 6.54
N VAL A 81 -3.66 23.87 7.85
CA VAL A 81 -4.40 24.76 8.75
C VAL A 81 -3.42 25.44 9.68
N ASP A 82 -3.45 26.76 9.71
CA ASP A 82 -2.62 27.54 10.64
C ASP A 82 -3.29 27.57 12.00
N ILE A 83 -2.64 26.93 12.98
CA ILE A 83 -3.16 26.82 14.34
C ILE A 83 -2.43 27.84 15.23
N PRO A 84 -3.17 28.65 16.02
CA PRO A 84 -2.58 29.64 16.91
C PRO A 84 -1.51 29.02 17.83
N ASP A 85 -0.31 29.61 17.86
CA ASP A 85 0.88 29.18 18.63
C ASP A 85 1.40 27.75 18.36
N ALA A 86 0.71 26.96 17.54
CA ALA A 86 1.11 25.59 17.17
C ALA A 86 1.66 25.49 15.73
N GLY A 87 1.60 26.58 14.97
CA GLY A 87 2.07 26.67 13.59
C GLY A 87 1.13 25.99 12.60
N THR A 88 1.60 25.83 11.37
CA THR A 88 0.85 25.15 10.30
C THR A 88 0.79 23.65 10.58
N LYS A 89 -0.42 23.09 10.57
CA LYS A 89 -0.71 21.67 10.72
C LYS A 89 -1.40 21.12 9.50
N THR A 90 -1.05 19.90 9.09
CA THR A 90 -1.75 19.16 8.03
C THR A 90 -2.82 18.30 8.65
N LEU A 91 -4.09 18.60 8.38
CA LEU A 91 -5.23 17.85 8.87
C LEU A 91 -5.86 17.02 7.75
N LYS A 92 -6.17 15.75 8.04
CA LYS A 92 -7.00 14.91 7.19
C LYS A 92 -8.40 14.82 7.78
N MET A 93 -9.40 15.25 7.03
CA MET A 93 -10.80 15.31 7.48
C MET A 93 -11.77 14.42 6.69
N ASP A 94 -12.79 13.98 7.41
CA ASP A 94 -13.98 13.32 6.89
C ASP A 94 -15.22 14.12 7.32
N ILE A 95 -16.18 14.28 6.40
CA ILE A 95 -17.46 14.95 6.61
C ILE A 95 -18.57 13.91 6.47
N LEU A 96 -19.33 13.70 7.55
CA LEU A 96 -20.43 12.75 7.58
C LEU A 96 -21.76 13.46 7.78
N PRO A 97 -22.82 13.07 7.04
CA PRO A 97 -24.15 13.61 7.26
C PRO A 97 -24.72 13.09 8.57
N CYS A 98 -25.41 13.94 9.33
CA CYS A 98 -26.28 13.52 10.42
C CYS A 98 -27.70 13.32 9.92
N ALA A 99 -28.37 12.27 10.40
CA ALA A 99 -29.78 12.08 10.15
C ALA A 99 -30.60 13.19 10.82
N ASN A 100 -31.42 13.88 10.02
CA ASN A 100 -32.33 14.91 10.47
C ASN A 100 -33.76 14.41 10.57
N THR A 101 -34.52 14.95 11.53
CA THR A 101 -35.99 14.92 11.52
C THR A 101 -36.50 15.94 10.49
N PRO A 102 -37.64 15.67 9.81
CA PRO A 102 -38.24 16.65 8.92
C PRO A 102 -38.54 17.97 9.67
N GLY A 103 -37.94 19.07 9.24
CA GLY A 103 -38.07 20.39 9.87
C GLY A 103 -36.87 20.86 10.71
N GLU A 104 -35.84 20.02 10.92
CA GLU A 104 -34.58 20.44 11.55
C GLU A 104 -33.51 20.84 10.50
N PRO A 105 -32.67 21.86 10.79
CA PRO A 105 -31.57 22.25 9.90
C PRO A 105 -30.55 21.13 9.76
N GLY A 106 -30.05 20.90 8.53
CA GLY A 106 -29.01 19.90 8.20
C GLY A 106 -27.79 20.00 9.10
N TRP A 107 -27.38 18.91 9.74
CA TRP A 107 -26.13 18.85 10.49
C TRP A 107 -25.14 17.89 9.84
N VAL A 108 -23.86 18.23 9.91
CA VAL A 108 -22.75 17.33 9.57
C VAL A 108 -21.81 17.17 10.76
N ILE A 109 -21.10 16.05 10.79
CA ILE A 109 -19.97 15.83 11.69
C ILE A 109 -18.70 15.88 10.86
N LEU A 110 -17.78 16.73 11.27
CA LEU A 110 -16.41 16.77 10.79
C LEU A 110 -15.50 16.03 11.77
N PHE A 111 -14.82 15.01 11.27
CA PHE A 111 -13.70 14.37 11.95
C PHE A 111 -12.41 14.83 11.30
N ALA A 112 -11.40 15.19 12.08
CA ALA A 112 -10.07 15.46 11.54
C ALA A 112 -8.96 14.87 12.41
N ILE A 113 -7.88 14.43 11.77
CA ILE A 113 -6.67 13.96 12.43
C ILE A 113 -5.49 14.81 11.99
N ASP A 114 -4.59 15.14 12.93
CA ASP A 114 -3.30 15.77 12.61
C ASP A 114 -2.38 14.72 12.00
N ILE A 115 -2.05 14.92 10.72
CA ILE A 115 -1.13 14.08 9.95
C ILE A 115 0.14 14.85 9.57
N THR A 116 0.45 15.96 10.24
CA THR A 116 1.60 16.82 9.90
C THR A 116 2.89 16.02 9.84
N GLU A 117 3.23 15.31 10.93
CA GLU A 117 4.46 14.52 11.00
C GLU A 117 4.48 13.42 9.93
N GLN A 118 3.35 12.75 9.71
CA GLN A 118 3.23 11.72 8.67
C GLN A 118 3.42 12.31 7.26
N SER A 119 2.78 13.42 6.94
CA SER A 119 2.88 14.11 5.65
C SER A 119 4.28 14.69 5.42
N GLU A 120 4.91 15.24 6.45
CA GLU A 120 6.30 15.71 6.36
C GLU A 120 7.27 14.56 6.13
N LEU A 121 7.10 13.45 6.85
CA LEU A 121 7.91 12.25 6.66
C LEU A 121 7.74 11.68 5.25
N GLU A 122 6.50 11.57 4.77
CA GLU A 122 6.19 11.15 3.40
C GLU A 122 6.82 12.08 2.36
N ARG A 123 6.76 13.41 2.58
CA ARG A 123 7.39 14.41 1.70
C ARG A 123 8.91 14.32 1.71
N LEU A 124 9.53 14.26 2.89
CA LEU A 124 10.99 14.11 3.02
C LEU A 124 11.49 12.87 2.30
N LYS A 125 10.75 11.77 2.46
CA LYS A 125 11.03 10.51 1.80
C LYS A 125 10.92 10.59 0.29
N LYS A 126 9.87 11.25 -0.22
CA LYS A 126 9.71 11.51 -1.66
C LYS A 126 10.86 12.34 -2.21
N ASN A 127 11.22 13.43 -1.53
CA ASN A 127 12.32 14.30 -1.95
C ASN A 127 13.67 13.56 -1.94
N ALA A 128 13.95 12.76 -0.91
CA ALA A 128 15.15 11.93 -0.84
C ALA A 128 15.21 10.95 -2.03
N PHE A 129 14.06 10.38 -2.40
CA PHE A 129 13.96 9.47 -3.54
C PHE A 129 14.22 10.18 -4.87
N GLU A 130 13.61 11.34 -5.10
CA GLU A 130 13.86 12.17 -6.30
C GLU A 130 15.35 12.56 -6.41
N GLN A 131 15.99 12.89 -5.29
CA GLN A 131 17.42 13.19 -5.28
C GLN A 131 18.27 11.96 -5.64
N ILE A 132 17.89 10.77 -5.17
CA ILE A 132 18.54 9.52 -5.55
C ILE A 132 18.37 9.27 -7.05
N GLU A 133 17.18 9.52 -7.64
CA GLU A 133 16.97 9.42 -9.10
C GLU A 133 17.96 10.30 -9.87
N LYS A 134 18.12 11.56 -9.46
CA LYS A 134 19.03 12.49 -10.10
C LYS A 134 20.51 12.07 -9.98
N ASN A 135 20.92 11.59 -8.80
CA ASN A 135 22.28 11.11 -8.59
C ASN A 135 22.59 9.89 -9.50
N ILE A 136 21.62 9.00 -9.66
CA ILE A 136 21.70 7.81 -10.52
C ILE A 136 21.91 8.18 -11.99
N GLU A 137 21.17 9.17 -12.52
CA GLU A 137 21.35 9.67 -13.89
C GLU A 137 22.74 10.31 -14.10
N GLN A 138 23.23 11.04 -13.09
CA GLN A 138 24.57 11.62 -13.12
C GLN A 138 25.67 10.55 -13.16
N PHE A 139 25.51 9.44 -12.43
CA PHE A 139 26.48 8.34 -12.45
C PHE A 139 26.56 7.63 -13.81
N ALA A 140 25.44 7.40 -14.48
CA ALA A 140 25.45 6.82 -15.82
C ALA A 140 26.20 7.71 -16.82
N THR A 141 25.92 9.02 -16.76
CA THR A 141 26.64 10.03 -17.56
C THR A 141 28.14 10.05 -17.24
N LEU A 142 28.50 9.93 -15.96
CA LEU A 142 29.89 9.86 -15.54
C LEU A 142 30.58 8.59 -16.04
N GLY A 143 29.90 7.44 -16.04
CA GLY A 143 30.40 6.18 -16.60
C GLY A 143 30.80 6.31 -18.06
N ASP A 144 29.92 6.91 -18.88
CA ASP A 144 30.22 7.20 -20.28
C ASP A 144 31.41 8.17 -20.44
N HIS A 145 31.46 9.21 -19.61
CA HIS A 145 32.58 10.16 -19.60
C HIS A 145 33.90 9.53 -19.17
N ILE A 146 33.91 8.47 -18.37
CA ILE A 146 35.13 7.72 -18.01
C ILE A 146 35.52 6.76 -19.14
N ARG A 147 34.54 6.09 -19.78
CA ARG A 147 34.80 5.11 -20.84
C ARG A 147 35.41 5.77 -22.10
N ASN A 148 35.07 7.02 -22.38
CA ASN A 148 35.64 7.78 -23.52
C ASN A 148 37.17 7.94 -23.44
N PRO A 149 37.78 8.50 -22.38
CA PRO A 149 39.23 8.52 -22.19
C PRO A 149 39.86 7.12 -22.18
N VAL A 150 39.21 6.11 -21.59
CA VAL A 150 39.71 4.73 -21.58
C VAL A 150 39.80 4.16 -23.00
N ALA A 151 38.81 4.41 -23.85
CA ALA A 151 38.83 4.01 -25.26
C ALA A 151 39.96 4.71 -26.02
N VAL A 152 40.20 6.00 -25.76
CA VAL A 152 41.33 6.74 -26.33
C VAL A 152 42.67 6.15 -25.89
N ILE A 153 42.85 5.88 -24.60
CA ILE A 153 44.07 5.26 -24.05
C ILE A 153 44.31 3.90 -24.72
N THR A 154 43.25 3.10 -24.87
CA THR A 154 43.31 1.78 -25.50
C THR A 154 43.79 1.90 -26.95
N GLY A 155 43.19 2.79 -27.75
CA GLY A 155 43.59 3.00 -29.14
C GLY A 155 45.01 3.55 -29.29
N LEU A 156 45.47 4.41 -28.37
CA LEU A 156 46.85 4.89 -28.36
C LEU A 156 47.86 3.79 -28.02
N CYS A 157 47.49 2.85 -27.15
CA CYS A 157 48.36 1.71 -26.80
C CYS A 157 48.59 0.76 -27.97
N ASP A 158 47.59 0.56 -28.83
CA ASP A 158 47.75 -0.28 -30.02
C ASP A 158 48.80 0.26 -30.99
N LEU A 159 48.95 1.60 -31.02
CA LEU A 159 49.93 2.33 -31.84
C LEU A 159 51.33 2.41 -31.22
N LEU A 160 51.52 2.04 -29.94
CA LEU A 160 52.83 2.10 -29.28
C LEU A 160 53.75 0.95 -29.72
N GLU A 161 54.99 1.30 -30.12
CA GLU A 161 56.01 0.31 -30.49
C GLU A 161 56.51 -0.51 -29.28
N ASP A 162 56.64 0.12 -28.11
CA ASP A 162 57.00 -0.57 -26.87
C ASP A 162 55.81 -1.38 -26.34
N ARG A 163 55.73 -2.63 -26.79
CA ARG A 163 54.68 -3.58 -26.40
C ARG A 163 54.64 -3.84 -24.89
N LYS A 164 55.79 -3.81 -24.21
CA LYS A 164 55.85 -4.10 -22.77
C LYS A 164 55.17 -3.01 -21.93
N THR A 165 55.29 -1.75 -22.36
CA THR A 165 54.59 -0.62 -21.74
C THR A 165 53.13 -0.56 -22.18
N ALA A 166 52.85 -0.79 -23.47
CA ALA A 166 51.49 -0.85 -24.00
C ALA A 166 50.63 -1.91 -23.27
N ASP A 167 51.15 -3.11 -23.05
CA ASP A 167 50.44 -4.19 -22.36
C ASP A 167 50.07 -3.82 -20.92
N LYS A 168 50.95 -3.12 -20.20
CA LYS A 168 50.68 -2.64 -18.84
C LYS A 168 49.58 -1.57 -18.81
N LEU A 169 49.62 -0.63 -19.76
CA LEU A 169 48.61 0.43 -19.87
C LEU A 169 47.25 -0.14 -20.28
N LEU A 170 47.23 -1.08 -21.23
CA LEU A 170 46.03 -1.83 -21.62
C LEU A 170 45.42 -2.60 -20.45
N ALA A 171 46.25 -3.24 -19.61
CA ALA A 171 45.77 -3.92 -18.41
C ALA A 171 45.08 -2.95 -17.43
N GLN A 172 45.63 -1.73 -17.24
CA GLN A 172 45.01 -0.71 -16.39
C GLN A 172 43.71 -0.17 -17.00
N ALA A 173 43.70 0.12 -18.31
CA ALA A 173 42.51 0.58 -19.02
C ALA A 173 41.35 -0.44 -18.92
N ARG A 174 41.65 -1.73 -19.09
CA ARG A 174 40.68 -2.82 -18.92
C ARG A 174 40.17 -2.94 -17.49
N GLU A 175 41.03 -2.74 -16.49
CA GLU A 175 40.60 -2.79 -15.10
C GLU A 175 39.65 -1.63 -14.75
N ILE A 176 39.92 -0.43 -15.26
CA ILE A 176 39.00 0.71 -15.11
C ILE A 176 37.65 0.40 -15.78
N ASP A 177 37.64 -0.10 -17.01
CA ASP A 177 36.39 -0.45 -17.72
C ASP A 177 35.62 -1.56 -17.00
N ARG A 178 36.32 -2.53 -16.40
CA ARG A 178 35.71 -3.57 -15.56
C ARG A 178 35.04 -2.98 -14.32
N ILE A 179 35.69 -2.03 -13.64
CA ILE A 179 35.12 -1.35 -12.46
C ILE A 179 33.88 -0.54 -12.86
N VAL A 180 33.93 0.22 -13.96
CA VAL A 180 32.78 0.97 -14.47
C VAL A 180 31.63 0.03 -14.80
N THR A 181 31.91 -1.10 -15.46
CA THR A 181 30.90 -2.13 -15.75
C THR A 181 30.26 -2.73 -14.49
N LEU A 182 31.03 -2.93 -13.41
CA LEU A 182 30.49 -3.40 -12.13
C LEU A 182 29.55 -2.36 -11.50
N ILE A 183 29.88 -1.07 -11.62
CA ILE A 183 29.00 0.03 -11.18
C ILE A 183 27.70 0.01 -11.99
N ASP A 184 27.78 -0.12 -13.31
CA ASP A 184 26.62 -0.21 -14.22
C ASP A 184 25.72 -1.43 -13.88
N GLN A 185 26.31 -2.57 -13.50
CA GLN A 185 25.55 -3.77 -13.12
C GLN A 185 24.84 -3.61 -11.77
N GLY A 186 25.52 -3.07 -10.75
CA GLY A 186 24.89 -2.72 -9.47
C GLY A 186 23.79 -1.68 -9.62
N TRP A 187 23.87 -0.85 -10.66
CA TRP A 187 22.87 0.15 -11.02
C TRP A 187 21.58 -0.47 -11.59
N ILE A 188 21.66 -1.45 -12.49
CA ILE A 188 20.46 -2.16 -13.01
C ILE A 188 19.67 -2.84 -11.89
N GLU A 189 20.36 -3.40 -10.89
CA GLU A 189 19.70 -3.97 -9.70
C GLU A 189 19.01 -2.89 -8.87
N SER A 190 19.69 -1.75 -8.69
CA SER A 190 19.16 -0.58 -7.99
C SER A 190 17.94 0.01 -8.70
N GLU A 191 17.90 0.05 -10.03
CA GLU A 191 16.76 0.54 -10.81
C GLU A 191 15.53 -0.36 -10.65
N LYS A 192 15.71 -1.69 -10.60
CA LYS A 192 14.62 -2.63 -10.30
C LYS A 192 14.03 -2.39 -8.91
N VAL A 193 14.90 -2.24 -7.89
CA VAL A 193 14.47 -1.91 -6.52
C VAL A 193 13.75 -0.57 -6.50
N ARG A 194 14.30 0.44 -7.19
CA ARG A 194 13.74 1.78 -7.32
C ARG A 194 12.35 1.77 -7.96
N ASN A 195 12.12 0.98 -9.00
CA ASN A 195 10.80 0.88 -9.63
C ASN A 195 9.74 0.25 -8.72
N VAL A 196 10.12 -0.72 -7.88
CA VAL A 196 9.22 -1.26 -6.85
C VAL A 196 8.96 -0.20 -5.78
N ILE A 197 9.98 0.52 -5.35
CA ILE A 197 9.87 1.62 -4.38
C ILE A 197 8.98 2.76 -4.92
N LYS A 198 9.14 3.14 -6.19
CA LYS A 198 8.33 4.17 -6.85
C LYS A 198 6.87 3.78 -6.87
N LYS A 199 6.57 2.54 -7.28
CA LYS A 199 5.20 1.98 -7.20
C LYS A 199 4.67 1.90 -5.76
N TYR A 200 5.54 1.67 -4.79
CA TYR A 200 5.18 1.66 -3.37
C TYR A 200 4.83 3.07 -2.84
N TYR A 201 5.50 4.14 -3.31
CA TYR A 201 5.26 5.50 -2.81
C TYR A 201 4.29 6.35 -3.65
N ASP A 202 4.24 6.21 -4.98
CA ASP A 202 3.31 6.99 -5.83
C ASP A 202 1.85 6.63 -5.60
N VAL A 203 1.57 5.41 -5.11
CA VAL A 203 0.21 4.86 -5.00
C VAL A 203 -0.23 4.72 -3.52
N GLY A 204 0.62 5.12 -2.57
CA GLY A 204 0.40 4.91 -1.14
C GLY A 204 0.24 3.43 -0.77
N VAL A 205 -0.40 3.13 0.36
CA VAL A 205 -0.70 1.75 0.83
C VAL A 205 -1.37 0.90 -0.26
N SER A 206 -2.13 1.52 -1.17
CA SER A 206 -2.77 0.83 -2.30
C SER A 206 -1.79 0.27 -3.33
N GLY A 207 -0.57 0.81 -3.45
CA GLY A 207 0.46 0.33 -4.37
C GLY A 207 1.07 -1.00 -3.97
N THR A 208 1.21 -1.23 -2.66
CA THR A 208 1.76 -2.48 -2.12
C THR A 208 0.82 -3.65 -2.38
N HIS A 209 -0.49 -3.39 -2.28
CA HIS A 209 -1.53 -4.39 -2.54
C HIS A 209 -1.50 -4.85 -4.00
N GLU A 210 -1.29 -3.93 -4.94
CA GLU A 210 -1.15 -4.27 -6.35
C GLU A 210 0.13 -5.08 -6.63
N LEU A 211 1.26 -4.73 -6.01
CA LEU A 211 2.50 -5.48 -6.15
C LEU A 211 2.36 -6.94 -5.69
N VAL A 212 1.68 -7.16 -4.56
CA VAL A 212 1.40 -8.51 -4.05
C VAL A 212 0.41 -9.25 -4.94
N ALA A 213 -0.66 -8.59 -5.39
CA ALA A 213 -1.62 -9.19 -6.32
C ALA A 213 -0.96 -9.63 -7.63
N ARG A 214 -0.03 -8.82 -8.16
CA ARG A 214 0.78 -9.16 -9.34
C ARG A 214 1.68 -10.37 -9.07
N ALA A 215 2.35 -10.43 -7.93
CA ALA A 215 3.22 -11.56 -7.57
C ALA A 215 2.48 -12.89 -7.54
N ILE A 216 1.30 -12.90 -6.90
CA ILE A 216 0.43 -14.08 -6.81
C ILE A 216 -0.09 -14.46 -8.21
N HIS A 217 -0.47 -13.47 -9.01
CA HIS A 217 -0.94 -13.69 -10.37
C HIS A 217 0.17 -14.29 -11.26
N GLU A 218 1.39 -13.78 -11.17
CA GLU A 218 2.54 -14.32 -11.89
C GLU A 218 2.83 -15.78 -11.48
N GLU A 219 2.73 -16.11 -10.19
CA GLU A 219 2.84 -17.49 -9.70
C GLU A 219 1.76 -18.39 -10.30
N TYR A 220 0.51 -17.91 -10.32
CA TYR A 220 -0.61 -18.61 -10.93
C TYR A 220 -0.38 -18.88 -12.43
N LEU A 221 0.11 -17.89 -13.18
CA LEU A 221 0.43 -18.05 -14.59
C LEU A 221 1.49 -19.14 -14.82
N LEU A 222 2.54 -19.17 -13.99
CA LEU A 222 3.59 -20.19 -14.07
C LEU A 222 3.03 -21.59 -13.84
N HIS A 223 2.22 -21.77 -12.79
CA HIS A 223 1.57 -23.06 -12.50
C HIS A 223 0.63 -23.52 -13.61
N GLN A 224 -0.21 -22.62 -14.14
CA GLN A 224 -1.16 -22.97 -15.19
C GLN A 224 -0.48 -23.28 -16.52
N LYS A 225 0.62 -22.58 -16.83
CA LYS A 225 1.44 -22.88 -18.00
C LYS A 225 2.14 -24.24 -17.86
N ALA A 226 2.64 -24.56 -16.67
CA ALA A 226 3.21 -25.88 -16.38
C ALA A 226 2.18 -27.01 -16.49
N ALA A 227 0.91 -26.72 -16.17
CA ALA A 227 -0.22 -27.62 -16.36
C ALA A 227 -0.73 -27.70 -17.81
N GLY A 228 -0.11 -26.97 -18.76
CA GLY A 228 -0.43 -27.02 -20.18
C GLY A 228 -1.63 -26.18 -20.62
N HIS A 229 -2.15 -25.30 -19.76
CA HIS A 229 -3.22 -24.38 -20.11
C HIS A 229 -2.71 -23.19 -20.94
N SER A 230 -3.61 -22.55 -21.68
CA SER A 230 -3.30 -21.39 -22.52
C SER A 230 -4.31 -20.24 -22.34
N PRO A 231 -3.95 -18.99 -22.71
CA PRO A 231 -4.84 -17.83 -22.63
C PRO A 231 -6.15 -17.97 -23.40
N GLU A 232 -6.18 -18.81 -24.44
CA GLU A 232 -7.36 -19.11 -25.25
C GLU A 232 -8.34 -20.03 -24.49
N THR A 233 -7.82 -20.90 -23.63
CA THR A 233 -8.62 -21.82 -22.79
C THR A 233 -8.99 -21.23 -21.43
N ASN A 234 -8.24 -20.24 -20.96
CA ASN A 234 -8.46 -19.57 -19.68
C ASN A 234 -8.13 -18.08 -19.78
N SER A 235 -9.17 -17.23 -19.75
CA SER A 235 -9.04 -15.77 -19.85
C SER A 235 -8.23 -15.12 -18.72
N SER A 236 -8.05 -15.82 -17.61
CA SER A 236 -7.20 -15.38 -16.49
C SER A 236 -5.71 -15.58 -16.77
N MET A 237 -5.33 -16.28 -17.85
CA MET A 237 -3.92 -16.52 -18.19
C MET A 237 -3.26 -15.38 -18.99
N ARG A 238 -3.78 -14.15 -18.86
CA ARG A 238 -3.26 -12.97 -19.54
C ARG A 238 -2.26 -12.19 -18.67
N PRO A 239 -1.33 -11.43 -19.28
CA PRO A 239 -0.50 -10.47 -18.57
C PRO A 239 -1.36 -9.51 -17.73
N TRP A 240 -0.83 -9.06 -16.59
CA TRP A 240 -1.59 -8.21 -15.65
C TRP A 240 -2.26 -7.00 -16.31
N ALA A 241 -1.55 -6.33 -17.22
CA ALA A 241 -2.03 -5.15 -17.94
C ALA A 241 -3.22 -5.43 -18.89
N GLU A 242 -3.42 -6.69 -19.27
CA GLU A 242 -4.45 -7.14 -20.20
C GLU A 242 -5.62 -7.85 -19.50
N LEU A 243 -5.56 -8.00 -18.17
CA LEU A 243 -6.67 -8.53 -17.38
C LEU A 243 -7.84 -7.53 -17.39
N SER A 244 -9.06 -8.08 -17.43
CA SER A 244 -10.26 -7.26 -17.19
C SER A 244 -10.22 -6.63 -15.80
N ARG A 245 -10.76 -5.41 -15.67
CA ARG A 245 -10.83 -4.69 -14.39
C ARG A 245 -11.45 -5.51 -13.25
N SER A 246 -12.49 -6.30 -13.53
CA SER A 246 -13.13 -7.17 -12.52
C SER A 246 -12.21 -8.27 -11.99
N LEU A 247 -11.34 -8.83 -12.84
CA LEU A 247 -10.33 -9.81 -12.43
C LEU A 247 -9.19 -9.14 -11.64
N GLN A 248 -8.74 -7.96 -12.05
CA GLN A 248 -7.76 -7.18 -11.29
C GLN A 248 -8.29 -6.84 -9.89
N GLU A 249 -9.53 -6.34 -9.80
CA GLU A 249 -10.19 -6.05 -8.51
C GLU A 249 -10.40 -7.32 -7.67
N SER A 250 -10.65 -8.47 -8.29
CA SER A 250 -10.71 -9.76 -7.60
C SER A 250 -9.34 -10.16 -7.02
N ASN A 251 -8.27 -10.03 -7.80
CA ASN A 251 -6.91 -10.36 -7.38
C ASN A 251 -6.41 -9.41 -6.28
N LEU A 252 -6.76 -8.12 -6.36
CA LEU A 252 -6.48 -7.14 -5.31
C LEU A 252 -7.17 -7.52 -4.00
N ARG A 253 -8.46 -7.90 -4.04
CA ARG A 253 -9.17 -8.37 -2.85
C ARG A 253 -8.58 -9.67 -2.27
N GLN A 254 -8.04 -10.54 -3.12
CA GLN A 254 -7.32 -11.73 -2.67
C GLN A 254 -6.01 -11.35 -1.97
N ALA A 255 -5.28 -10.38 -2.52
CA ALA A 255 -4.06 -9.87 -1.90
C ALA A 255 -4.34 -9.27 -0.51
N ASP A 256 -5.42 -8.49 -0.33
CA ASP A 256 -5.81 -7.90 0.96
C ASP A 256 -5.91 -8.93 2.10
N ASP A 257 -6.36 -10.14 1.78
CA ASP A 257 -6.53 -11.21 2.77
C ASP A 257 -5.20 -11.69 3.34
N ILE A 258 -4.10 -11.55 2.59
CA ILE A 258 -2.75 -11.88 3.07
C ILE A 258 -2.34 -10.95 4.21
N TRP A 259 -2.61 -9.65 4.12
CA TRP A 259 -2.32 -8.73 5.23
C TRP A 259 -3.12 -9.07 6.48
N LYS A 260 -4.40 -9.43 6.32
CA LYS A 260 -5.24 -9.85 7.45
C LYS A 260 -4.64 -11.06 8.16
N LYS A 261 -4.24 -12.08 7.40
CA LYS A 261 -3.55 -13.26 7.91
C LYS A 261 -2.24 -12.93 8.61
N LEU A 262 -1.37 -12.16 7.98
CA LEU A 262 -0.09 -11.80 8.58
C LEU A 262 -0.27 -10.99 9.87
N ASN A 263 -1.26 -10.10 9.94
CA ASN A 263 -1.57 -9.36 11.16
C ASN A 263 -2.00 -10.27 12.32
N LEU A 264 -2.66 -11.42 12.06
CA LEU A 264 -3.04 -12.39 13.11
C LEU A 264 -1.83 -12.97 13.84
N ILE A 265 -0.67 -13.00 13.18
CA ILE A 265 0.59 -13.54 13.72
C ILE A 265 1.62 -12.42 13.96
N HIS A 266 1.16 -11.17 14.11
CA HIS A 266 2.01 -9.99 14.31
C HIS A 266 3.09 -9.82 13.23
N CYS A 267 2.73 -10.07 11.98
CA CYS A 267 3.59 -9.89 10.83
C CYS A 267 3.02 -8.87 9.83
N GLY A 268 3.90 -8.25 9.05
CA GLY A 268 3.57 -7.35 7.96
C GLY A 268 4.44 -7.60 6.74
N ILE A 269 4.21 -6.82 5.68
CA ILE A 269 4.99 -6.89 4.43
C ILE A 269 5.84 -5.62 4.31
N ALA A 270 7.13 -5.79 4.01
CA ALA A 270 8.08 -4.70 3.82
C ALA A 270 8.88 -4.89 2.52
N LEU A 271 9.43 -3.80 2.01
CA LEU A 271 10.38 -3.82 0.90
C LEU A 271 11.70 -4.49 1.29
N MET A 272 12.25 -5.29 0.38
CA MET A 272 13.62 -5.80 0.48
C MET A 272 14.58 -4.77 -0.10
N VAL A 273 15.42 -4.18 0.77
CA VAL A 273 16.47 -3.24 0.38
C VAL A 273 17.76 -3.98 -0.01
N ASP A 274 17.93 -5.21 0.47
CA ASP A 274 19.16 -5.98 0.32
C ASP A 274 18.94 -7.14 -0.67
N ASN A 275 19.99 -7.56 -1.39
CA ASN A 275 19.92 -8.74 -2.28
C ASN A 275 19.94 -10.08 -1.52
N LYS A 276 19.92 -10.05 -0.18
CA LYS A 276 19.77 -11.24 0.64
C LYS A 276 18.28 -11.45 0.90
N PRO A 277 17.67 -12.54 0.40
CA PRO A 277 16.31 -12.87 0.81
C PRO A 277 16.32 -13.03 2.32
N ALA A 278 15.51 -12.23 3.01
CA ALA A 278 15.25 -12.51 4.42
C ALA A 278 14.60 -13.89 4.47
N GLN A 279 15.28 -14.88 5.06
CA GLN A 279 14.70 -16.18 5.33
C GLN A 279 13.66 -15.98 6.42
N PHE A 280 12.44 -15.66 6.01
CA PHE A 280 11.29 -15.68 6.88
C PHE A 280 10.70 -17.08 6.85
N GLU A 281 10.67 -17.74 8.00
CA GLU A 281 10.02 -19.02 8.17
C GLU A 281 8.88 -18.87 9.17
N PHE A 282 7.71 -19.40 8.79
CA PHE A 282 6.59 -19.52 9.71
C PHE A 282 6.85 -20.67 10.68
N SER A 283 6.39 -20.53 11.92
CA SER A 283 6.34 -21.66 12.84
C SER A 283 5.26 -22.67 12.39
N THR A 284 5.35 -23.91 12.86
CA THR A 284 4.34 -24.93 12.57
C THR A 284 2.94 -24.48 13.02
N ASP A 285 2.84 -23.84 14.19
CA ASP A 285 1.57 -23.35 14.73
C ASP A 285 0.99 -22.20 13.90
N GLU A 286 1.84 -21.32 13.37
CA GLU A 286 1.42 -20.25 12.46
C GLU A 286 0.91 -20.81 11.14
N ILE A 287 1.58 -21.83 10.59
CA ILE A 287 1.13 -22.49 9.37
C ILE A 287 -0.24 -23.13 9.59
N GLU A 288 -0.46 -23.84 10.70
CA GLU A 288 -1.78 -24.41 11.03
C GLU A 288 -2.86 -23.34 11.15
N LEU A 289 -2.57 -22.26 11.88
CA LEU A 289 -3.52 -21.17 12.11
C LEU A 289 -3.92 -20.51 10.79
N LEU A 290 -2.94 -20.14 9.97
CA LEU A 290 -3.17 -19.45 8.70
C LEU A 290 -3.84 -20.35 7.66
N ALA A 291 -3.50 -21.64 7.62
CA ALA A 291 -4.14 -22.60 6.73
C ALA A 291 -5.60 -22.85 7.12
N THR A 292 -5.89 -22.98 8.43
CA THR A 292 -7.26 -23.09 8.95
C THR A 292 -8.10 -21.87 8.55
N TYR A 293 -7.53 -20.67 8.71
CA TYR A 293 -8.21 -19.43 8.35
C TYR A 293 -8.47 -19.34 6.83
N GLU A 294 -7.52 -19.78 5.99
CA GLU A 294 -7.72 -19.81 4.53
C GLU A 294 -8.84 -20.77 4.12
N HIS A 295 -8.90 -21.95 4.74
CA HIS A 295 -9.96 -22.92 4.48
C HIS A 295 -11.33 -22.39 4.90
N GLU A 296 -11.45 -21.79 6.08
CA GLU A 296 -12.71 -21.18 6.54
C GLU A 296 -13.17 -20.06 5.60
N ARG A 297 -12.25 -19.21 5.14
CA ARG A 297 -12.54 -18.15 4.16
C ARG A 297 -13.09 -18.75 2.86
N TRP A 298 -12.42 -19.78 2.33
CA TRP A 298 -12.85 -20.49 1.12
C TRP A 298 -14.23 -21.12 1.29
N MET A 299 -14.49 -21.82 2.40
CA MET A 299 -15.80 -22.41 2.69
C MET A 299 -16.91 -21.36 2.70
N GLN A 300 -16.71 -20.24 3.41
CA GLN A 300 -17.68 -19.15 3.47
C GLN A 300 -17.96 -18.54 2.09
N GLU A 301 -16.95 -18.47 1.23
CA GLU A 301 -17.13 -18.01 -0.15
C GLU A 301 -17.97 -18.99 -0.97
N GLN A 302 -17.71 -20.29 -0.87
CA GLN A 302 -18.49 -21.30 -1.59
C GLN A 302 -19.95 -21.38 -1.09
N ILE A 303 -20.17 -21.34 0.22
CA ILE A 303 -21.53 -21.32 0.81
C ILE A 303 -22.31 -20.10 0.30
N ARG A 304 -21.68 -18.92 0.27
CA ARG A 304 -22.31 -17.70 -0.29
C ARG A 304 -22.66 -17.83 -1.77
N ARG A 305 -21.90 -18.63 -2.53
CA ARG A 305 -22.18 -18.97 -3.94
C ARG A 305 -23.24 -20.09 -4.10
N GLY A 306 -23.79 -20.57 -2.98
CA GLY A 306 -24.83 -21.60 -2.94
C GLY A 306 -24.29 -23.02 -3.09
N TRP A 307 -23.01 -23.25 -2.79
CA TRP A 307 -22.47 -24.60 -2.71
C TRP A 307 -22.84 -25.27 -1.39
N THR A 308 -23.05 -26.57 -1.44
CA THR A 308 -23.38 -27.42 -0.28
C THR A 308 -22.40 -28.58 -0.16
N TYR A 309 -22.36 -29.20 1.01
CA TYR A 309 -21.54 -30.40 1.19
C TYR A 309 -22.06 -31.55 0.31
N GLY A 310 -21.13 -32.31 -0.28
CA GLY A 310 -21.39 -33.61 -0.90
C GLY A 310 -20.13 -34.46 -0.95
N SER A 311 -20.27 -35.78 -0.97
CA SER A 311 -19.12 -36.70 -0.90
C SER A 311 -18.12 -36.57 -2.05
N VAL A 312 -18.57 -36.01 -3.18
CA VAL A 312 -17.76 -35.72 -4.36
C VAL A 312 -18.07 -34.33 -4.90
N VAL A 313 -17.12 -33.76 -5.63
CA VAL A 313 -17.30 -32.46 -6.29
C VAL A 313 -18.27 -32.63 -7.47
N ASN A 314 -19.40 -31.93 -7.44
CA ASN A 314 -20.37 -31.87 -8.54
C ASN A 314 -20.71 -30.42 -8.86
N VAL A 315 -20.23 -29.94 -10.02
CA VAL A 315 -20.44 -28.55 -10.45
C VAL A 315 -21.90 -28.25 -10.77
N ARG A 316 -22.66 -29.24 -11.28
CA ARG A 316 -24.08 -29.05 -11.65
C ARG A 316 -24.96 -28.90 -10.43
N GLU A 317 -24.71 -29.72 -9.42
CA GLU A 317 -25.46 -29.71 -8.15
C GLU A 317 -24.86 -28.75 -7.11
N ARG A 318 -23.72 -28.14 -7.43
CA ARG A 318 -22.92 -27.28 -6.56
C ARG A 318 -22.55 -27.96 -5.24
N THR A 319 -22.07 -29.21 -5.32
CA THR A 319 -21.58 -29.93 -4.14
C THR A 319 -20.06 -30.00 -4.11
N HIS A 320 -19.45 -29.89 -2.92
CA HIS A 320 -18.00 -30.04 -2.76
C HIS A 320 -17.66 -30.82 -1.47
N ASN A 321 -16.71 -31.74 -1.56
CA ASN A 321 -16.31 -32.64 -0.45
C ASN A 321 -15.53 -31.93 0.67
N CYS A 322 -14.76 -30.90 0.33
CA CYS A 322 -14.07 -30.06 1.33
C CYS A 322 -14.97 -29.09 2.11
N LEU A 323 -16.30 -29.06 1.91
CA LEU A 323 -17.20 -28.21 2.70
C LEU A 323 -17.51 -28.83 4.08
N VAL A 324 -16.44 -29.06 4.83
CA VAL A 324 -16.43 -29.62 6.19
C VAL A 324 -15.45 -28.84 7.06
N PRO A 325 -15.62 -28.83 8.39
CA PRO A 325 -14.67 -28.21 9.31
C PRO A 325 -13.23 -28.67 9.07
N TRP A 326 -12.24 -27.80 9.32
CA TRP A 326 -10.81 -28.09 9.12
C TRP A 326 -10.34 -29.42 9.75
N ARG A 327 -10.92 -29.78 10.90
CA ARG A 327 -10.60 -31.02 11.62
C ARG A 327 -11.05 -32.29 10.89
N GLU A 328 -12.05 -32.18 10.04
CA GLU A 328 -12.65 -33.28 9.27
C GLU A 328 -12.06 -33.41 7.87
N LEU A 329 -11.19 -32.47 7.48
CA LEU A 329 -10.43 -32.61 6.25
C LEU A 329 -9.44 -33.76 6.33
N THR A 330 -9.32 -34.43 5.21
CA THR A 330 -8.22 -35.32 4.88
C THR A 330 -6.88 -34.56 4.96
N GLU A 331 -5.82 -35.27 5.36
CA GLU A 331 -4.49 -34.68 5.47
C GLU A 331 -3.97 -34.16 4.13
N GLU A 332 -4.29 -34.83 3.03
CA GLU A 332 -3.92 -34.38 1.68
C GLU A 332 -4.55 -33.03 1.33
N GLN A 333 -5.77 -32.76 1.80
CA GLN A 333 -6.45 -31.50 1.58
C GLN A 333 -5.83 -30.40 2.45
N ARG A 334 -5.60 -30.68 3.75
CA ARG A 334 -4.96 -29.71 4.66
C ARG A 334 -3.57 -29.30 4.18
N GLU A 335 -2.81 -30.26 3.67
CA GLU A 335 -1.45 -30.00 3.20
C GLU A 335 -1.41 -29.05 2.00
N LYS A 336 -2.47 -28.97 1.18
CA LYS A 336 -2.57 -27.99 0.10
C LYS A 336 -2.61 -26.56 0.65
N ASP A 337 -3.48 -26.29 1.63
CA ASP A 337 -3.58 -24.99 2.26
C ASP A 337 -2.30 -24.62 3.03
N ARG A 338 -1.71 -25.57 3.76
CA ARG A 338 -0.41 -25.35 4.44
C ARG A 338 0.69 -25.01 3.46
N ASN A 339 0.76 -25.71 2.33
CA ASN A 339 1.77 -25.46 1.32
C ASN A 339 1.63 -24.04 0.72
N THR A 340 0.40 -23.56 0.50
CA THR A 340 0.16 -22.17 0.08
C THR A 340 0.72 -21.15 1.07
N ILE A 341 0.59 -21.40 2.38
CA ILE A 341 1.20 -20.52 3.40
C ILE A 341 2.73 -20.61 3.36
N ARG A 342 3.30 -21.82 3.24
CA ARG A 342 4.76 -22.02 3.19
C ARG A 342 5.43 -21.38 1.97
N THR A 343 4.75 -21.32 0.83
CA THR A 343 5.29 -20.71 -0.40
C THR A 343 5.14 -19.19 -0.42
N LEU A 344 4.29 -18.60 0.43
CA LEU A 344 4.05 -17.15 0.45
C LEU A 344 5.33 -16.30 0.54
N PRO A 345 6.34 -16.60 1.40
CA PRO A 345 7.55 -15.79 1.48
C PRO A 345 8.35 -15.78 0.16
N SER A 346 8.40 -16.91 -0.55
CA SER A 346 9.13 -17.02 -1.82
C SER A 346 8.40 -16.32 -2.96
N VAL A 347 7.06 -16.33 -2.97
CA VAL A 347 6.25 -15.55 -3.92
C VAL A 347 6.47 -14.06 -3.73
N LEU A 348 6.45 -13.56 -2.50
CA LEU A 348 6.70 -12.15 -2.19
C LEU A 348 8.12 -11.72 -2.54
N ALA A 349 9.11 -12.61 -2.36
CA ALA A 349 10.49 -12.31 -2.69
C ALA A 349 10.70 -11.97 -4.18
N LYS A 350 9.90 -12.56 -5.08
CA LYS A 350 9.95 -12.28 -6.54
C LYS A 350 9.64 -10.82 -6.87
N VAL A 351 8.80 -10.16 -6.08
CA VAL A 351 8.44 -8.74 -6.22
C VAL A 351 9.18 -7.84 -5.23
N ARG A 352 10.35 -8.27 -4.74
CA ARG A 352 11.19 -7.50 -3.79
C ARG A 352 10.46 -7.17 -2.48
N LEU A 353 9.53 -8.02 -2.04
CA LEU A 353 8.84 -7.90 -0.77
C LEU A 353 9.27 -9.02 0.18
N LYS A 354 9.32 -8.72 1.48
CA LYS A 354 9.59 -9.68 2.56
C LYS A 354 8.53 -9.57 3.65
N ILE A 355 8.31 -10.68 4.35
CA ILE A 355 7.52 -10.68 5.57
C ILE A 355 8.42 -10.24 6.73
N VAL A 356 7.90 -9.38 7.59
CA VAL A 356 8.57 -8.89 8.80
C VAL A 356 7.68 -9.13 9.99
N ARG A 357 8.26 -9.52 11.11
CA ARG A 357 7.56 -9.67 12.38
C ARG A 357 7.64 -8.35 13.16
N PHE A 358 6.52 -7.88 13.68
CA PHE A 358 6.49 -6.73 14.58
C PHE A 358 7.09 -7.15 15.93
N GLN A 359 8.05 -6.38 16.44
CA GLN A 359 8.62 -6.57 17.77
C GLN A 359 7.74 -5.93 18.84
#